data_AF-A0A7S2ATR5-F1
#
_entry.id   AF-A0A7S2ATR5-F1
#
_cell.length_a   1.000
_cell.length_b   1.000
_cell.length_c   1.000
_cell.angle_alpha   90.00
_cell.angle_beta   90.00
_cell.angle_gamma   90.00
#
_symmetry.space_group_name_H-M   'P 1'
#
loop_
_entity.id
_entity.type
_entity.pdbx_description
1 polymer ?
#
loop_
_entity_poly.entity_id
_entity_poly.type
_entity_poly.pdbx_seq_one_letter_code
_entity_poly.pdbx_strand_id
1 'polypeptide(L)'
;MGDFAVTMKLHKRKCKREKVGVDVSQLQEGAQTTLLCIRSIRANGLVSRWNRENPDQRVQCGSIIIACNGARGDSAAILERIVEDEELLLTVCSRKYSRRLTRTYT
;
A
#
# COMPACT_ATOMS: atom_id res chain seq x y z
N MET A 1 -6.86 -6.39 -17.99
CA MET A 1 -6.29 -5.62 -16.86
C MET A 1 -7.21 -5.87 -15.67
N GLY A 2 -7.00 -6.95 -14.93
CA GLY A 2 -7.99 -7.44 -13.96
C GLY A 2 -7.93 -6.72 -12.62
N ASP A 3 -9.12 -6.48 -12.06
CA ASP A 3 -9.52 -5.82 -10.81
C ASP A 3 -8.88 -6.35 -9.51
N PHE A 4 -7.54 -6.47 -9.45
CA PHE A 4 -6.84 -7.04 -8.29
C PHE A 4 -6.10 -6.00 -7.44
N ALA A 5 -6.08 -4.75 -7.89
CA ALA A 5 -5.44 -3.64 -7.21
C ALA A 5 -6.44 -2.53 -6.90
N VAL A 6 -6.42 -2.08 -5.66
CA VAL A 6 -7.18 -0.93 -5.16
C VAL A 6 -6.24 0.26 -5.09
N THR A 7 -6.63 1.37 -5.69
CA THR A 7 -5.94 2.64 -5.55
C THR A 7 -6.74 3.55 -4.62
N MET A 8 -6.11 3.97 -3.53
CA MET A 8 -6.71 4.90 -2.57
C MET A 8 -5.92 6.20 -2.54
N LYS A 9 -6.64 7.32 -2.43
CA LYS A 9 -6.04 8.64 -2.22
C LYS A 9 -6.16 9.00 -0.74
N LEU A 10 -5.04 9.10 -0.05
CA LEU A 10 -4.96 9.53 1.34
C LEU A 10 -4.36 10.93 1.40
N HIS A 11 -4.74 11.71 2.41
CA HIS A 11 -4.17 13.04 2.64
C HIS A 11 -3.71 13.14 4.10
N LYS A 12 -2.40 13.34 4.31
CA LYS A 12 -1.81 13.54 5.63
C LYS A 12 -1.92 15.00 6.02
N ARG A 13 -2.49 15.31 7.19
CA ARG A 13 -2.40 16.67 7.74
C ARG A 13 -1.11 16.82 8.55
N LYS A 14 -0.20 17.68 8.07
CA LYS A 14 1.04 18.07 8.78
C LYS A 14 0.79 18.48 10.24
N CYS A 15 -0.33 19.16 10.51
CA CYS A 15 -0.62 19.77 11.81
C CYS A 15 -0.95 18.78 12.95
N LYS A 16 -1.15 17.48 12.68
CA LYS A 16 -1.59 16.51 13.71
C LYS A 16 -0.81 15.20 13.75
N ARG A 17 0.48 15.14 13.38
CA ARG A 17 1.26 13.87 13.35
C ARG A 17 0.42 12.70 12.78
N GLU A 18 -0.42 12.97 11.79
CA GLU A 18 -1.35 11.98 11.25
C GLU A 18 -0.54 11.00 10.41
N LYS A 19 -0.24 9.86 11.02
CA LYS A 19 0.43 8.76 10.34
C LYS A 19 -0.61 8.05 9.47
N VAL A 20 -0.17 7.48 8.35
CA VAL A 20 -0.98 6.59 7.49
C VAL A 20 -1.68 5.50 8.32
N GLY A 21 -1.04 5.11 9.44
CA GLY A 21 -1.62 4.20 10.44
C GLY A 21 -1.56 2.76 9.96
N VAL A 22 -0.51 2.43 9.22
CA VAL A 22 -0.26 1.09 8.70
C VAL A 22 1.17 0.73 9.03
N ASP A 23 1.37 -0.46 9.58
CA ASP A 23 2.70 -1.02 9.75
C ASP A 23 2.99 -1.94 8.56
N VAL A 24 4.11 -1.69 7.89
CA VAL A 24 4.53 -2.43 6.70
C VAL A 24 5.81 -3.20 6.99
N SER A 25 5.95 -4.37 6.39
CA SER A 25 7.20 -5.12 6.35
C SER A 25 7.65 -5.27 4.92
N GLN A 26 8.95 -5.07 4.69
CA GLN A 26 9.56 -5.46 3.42
C GLN A 26 9.53 -6.98 3.29
N LEU A 27 9.01 -7.45 2.17
CA LEU A 27 8.99 -8.83 1.77
C LEU A 27 9.82 -8.93 0.49
N GLN A 28 10.86 -9.76 0.51
CA GLN A 28 11.60 -10.08 -0.69
C GLN A 28 10.85 -11.17 -1.44
N GLU A 29 10.43 -10.89 -2.67
CA GLU A 29 9.79 -11.87 -3.56
C GLU A 29 10.72 -12.11 -4.76
N GLY A 30 11.51 -13.19 -4.69
CA GLY A 30 12.50 -13.52 -5.72
C GLY A 30 13.85 -12.81 -5.53
N ALA A 31 14.64 -12.77 -6.60
CA ALA A 31 16.02 -12.27 -6.55
C ALA A 31 16.14 -10.74 -6.55
N GLN A 32 15.15 -10.01 -7.09
CA GLN A 32 15.27 -8.56 -7.30
C GLN A 32 14.04 -7.72 -6.92
N THR A 33 12.91 -8.35 -6.57
CA THR A 33 11.68 -7.60 -6.25
C THR A 33 11.48 -7.53 -4.74
N THR A 34 11.36 -6.30 -4.23
CA THR A 34 10.98 -6.04 -2.84
C THR A 34 9.59 -5.44 -2.79
N LEU A 35 8.75 -5.99 -1.93
CA LEU A 35 7.35 -5.64 -1.78
C LEU A 35 7.08 -5.13 -0.37
N LEU A 36 6.11 -4.23 -0.22
CA LEU A 36 5.68 -3.75 1.10
C LEU A 36 4.40 -4.46 1.51
N CYS A 37 4.50 -5.44 2.41
CA CYS A 37 3.36 -6.15 2.95
C CYS A 37 2.81 -5.42 4.17
N ILE A 38 1.50 -5.18 4.19
CA ILE A 38 0.80 -4.61 5.33
C ILE A 38 0.70 -5.66 6.44
N ARG A 39 1.27 -5.39 7.62
CA ARG A 39 1.21 -6.26 8.80
C ARG A 39 0.00 -5.94 9.66
N SER A 40 -0.21 -4.67 9.94
CA SER A 40 -1.30 -4.17 10.79
C SER A 40 -1.83 -2.85 10.26
N ILE A 41 -3.13 -2.64 10.47
CA ILE A 41 -3.82 -1.39 10.21
C ILE A 41 -4.32 -0.87 11.55
N ARG A 42 -3.92 0.35 11.92
CA ARG A 42 -4.36 1.00 13.15
C ARG A 42 -5.80 1.48 12.99
N ALA A 43 -6.63 1.24 14.01
CA ALA A 43 -8.06 1.57 14.00
C ALA A 43 -8.34 3.06 13.71
N ASN A 44 -7.45 3.95 14.16
CA ASN A 44 -7.54 5.41 13.96
C ASN A 44 -6.64 5.93 12.82
N GLY A 45 -6.17 5.06 11.92
CA GLY A 45 -5.36 5.43 10.77
C GLY A 45 -6.16 5.90 9.55
N LEU A 46 -5.50 6.58 8.61
CA LEU A 46 -6.08 7.01 7.34
C LEU A 46 -6.63 5.82 6.52
N VAL A 47 -5.91 4.69 6.55
CA VAL A 47 -6.36 3.47 5.84
C VAL A 47 -7.59 2.85 6.50
N SER A 48 -7.71 2.89 7.82
CA SER A 48 -8.93 2.43 8.51
C SER A 48 -10.13 3.30 8.15
N ARG A 49 -9.93 4.62 8.02
CA ARG A 49 -10.97 5.53 7.52
C ARG A 49 -11.37 5.20 6.08
N TRP A 50 -10.40 5.02 5.19
CA TRP A 50 -10.65 4.61 3.81
C TRP A 50 -11.49 3.33 3.75
N ASN A 51 -11.15 2.31 4.54
CA ASN A 51 -11.88 1.05 4.60
C ASN A 51 -13.33 1.20 5.05
N ARG A 52 -13.63 2.16 5.94
CA ARG A 52 -15.01 2.46 6.37
C ARG A 52 -15.80 3.17 5.27
N GLU A 53 -15.15 4.06 4.54
CA GLU A 53 -15.75 4.81 3.43
C GLU A 53 -15.88 3.95 2.16
N ASN A 54 -15.04 2.92 2.00
CA ASN A 54 -14.97 2.05 0.82
C ASN A 54 -14.96 0.56 1.21
N PRO A 55 -16.10 0.00 1.65
CA PRO A 55 -16.17 -1.39 2.14
C PRO A 55 -15.81 -2.43 1.08
N ASP A 56 -16.09 -2.16 -0.19
CA ASP A 56 -15.80 -3.06 -1.33
C ASP A 56 -14.32 -3.02 -1.74
N GLN A 57 -13.62 -1.94 -1.40
CA GLN A 57 -12.21 -1.71 -1.73
C GLN A 57 -11.35 -1.67 -0.47
N ARG A 58 -11.75 -2.44 0.54
CA ARG A 58 -11.06 -2.45 1.82
C ARG A 58 -9.66 -3.04 1.72
N VAL A 59 -8.73 -2.34 2.33
CA VAL A 59 -7.37 -2.79 2.57
C VAL A 59 -7.36 -3.68 3.81
N GLN A 60 -6.71 -4.82 3.72
CA GLN A 60 -6.61 -5.75 4.85
C GLN A 60 -5.16 -6.08 5.17
N CYS A 61 -4.91 -6.53 6.40
CA CYS A 61 -3.62 -7.11 6.75
C CYS A 61 -3.26 -8.24 5.78
N GLY A 62 -2.01 -8.25 5.33
CA GLY A 62 -1.51 -9.13 4.27
C GLY A 62 -1.62 -8.54 2.86
N SER A 63 -2.32 -7.42 2.65
CA SER A 63 -2.30 -6.73 1.35
C SER A 63 -0.90 -6.17 1.07
N ILE A 64 -0.56 -6.07 -0.20
CA ILE A 64 0.77 -5.64 -0.64
C ILE A 64 0.64 -4.29 -1.31
N ILE A 65 1.42 -3.32 -0.86
CA ILE A 65 1.55 -2.03 -1.53
C ILE A 65 2.52 -2.23 -2.70
N ILE A 66 2.03 -1.95 -3.90
CA ILE A 66 2.80 -2.14 -5.15
C ILE A 66 3.17 -0.82 -5.81
N ALA A 67 2.50 0.28 -5.46
CA ALA A 67 2.86 1.61 -5.94
C ALA A 67 2.40 2.73 -4.99
N CYS A 68 3.09 3.87 -5.00
CA CYS A 68 2.68 5.12 -4.38
C CYS A 68 3.11 6.30 -5.26
N ASN A 69 2.18 7.20 -5.63
CA ASN A 69 2.49 8.46 -6.35
C ASN A 69 3.40 8.30 -7.58
N GLY A 70 3.22 7.22 -8.34
CA GLY A 70 4.04 6.92 -9.52
C GLY A 70 5.30 6.09 -9.24
N ALA A 71 5.76 5.98 -8.00
CA ALA A 71 6.78 5.00 -7.61
C ALA A 71 6.17 3.60 -7.59
N ARG A 72 6.81 2.62 -8.25
CA ARG A 72 6.32 1.24 -8.39
C ARG A 72 7.49 0.26 -8.39
N GLY A 73 7.29 -0.92 -7.79
CA GLY A 73 8.23 -2.05 -7.89
C GLY A 73 9.45 -1.98 -6.96
N ASP A 74 9.82 -0.78 -6.51
CA ASP A 74 10.86 -0.57 -5.50
C ASP A 74 10.22 -0.19 -4.16
N SER A 75 10.34 -1.09 -3.17
CA SER A 75 9.80 -0.87 -1.83
C SER A 75 10.40 0.35 -1.13
N ALA A 76 11.68 0.68 -1.38
CA ALA A 76 12.34 1.82 -0.75
C ALA A 76 11.79 3.13 -1.34
N ALA A 77 11.71 3.23 -2.67
CA ALA A 77 11.13 4.40 -3.34
C ALA A 77 9.65 4.60 -2.96
N ILE A 78 8.87 3.51 -2.86
CA ILE A 78 7.48 3.59 -2.41
C ILE A 78 7.40 4.10 -0.96
N LEU A 79 8.25 3.59 -0.07
CA LEU A 79 8.25 3.98 1.34
C LEU A 79 8.67 5.44 1.52
N GLU A 80 9.63 5.92 0.74
CA GLU A 80 10.03 7.33 0.71
C GLU A 80 8.84 8.24 0.38
N ARG A 81 8.08 7.93 -0.69
CA ARG A 81 6.85 8.67 -1.04
C ARG A 81 5.81 8.61 0.07
N ILE A 82 5.65 7.46 0.70
CA ILE A 82 4.76 7.29 1.87
C ILE A 82 5.19 8.14 3.05
N VAL A 83 6.45 8.55 3.16
CA VAL A 83 6.93 9.43 4.23
C VAL A 83 6.82 10.90 3.81
N GLU A 84 7.36 11.26 2.65
CA GLU A 84 7.51 12.65 2.19
C GLU A 84 6.20 13.30 1.74
N ASP A 85 5.39 12.58 0.95
CA ASP A 85 4.25 13.20 0.28
C ASP A 85 3.06 13.39 1.21
N GLU A 86 2.40 14.55 1.12
CA GLU A 86 1.19 14.82 1.90
C GLU A 86 -0.03 14.12 1.30
N GLU A 87 -0.14 14.13 -0.02
CA GLU A 87 -1.13 13.34 -0.76
C GLU A 87 -0.52 12.01 -1.18
N LEU A 88 -1.10 10.90 -0.75
CA LEU A 88 -0.65 9.55 -1.08
C LEU A 88 -1.66 8.86 -1.98
N LEU A 89 -1.31 8.62 -3.23
CA LEU A 89 -2.02 7.73 -4.14
C LEU A 89 -1.45 6.32 -4.02
N LEU A 90 -1.94 5.58 -3.02
CA LEU A 90 -1.48 4.24 -2.70
C LEU A 90 -2.21 3.19 -3.51
N THR A 91 -1.47 2.34 -4.20
CA THR A 91 -2.02 1.18 -4.89
C THR A 91 -1.64 -0.08 -4.16
N VAL A 92 -2.66 -0.82 -3.70
CA VAL A 92 -2.51 -2.07 -2.95
C VAL A 92 -3.16 -3.22 -3.69
N CYS A 93 -2.60 -4.41 -3.59
CA CYS A 93 -3.21 -5.63 -4.09
C CYS A 93 -3.44 -6.64 -2.96
N SER A 94 -4.49 -7.45 -3.09
CA SER A 94 -4.77 -8.50 -2.10
C SER A 94 -3.79 -9.66 -2.26
N ARG A 95 -3.30 -10.21 -1.13
CA ARG A 95 -2.35 -11.35 -1.10
C ARG A 95 -2.81 -12.56 -1.91
N LYS A 96 -4.13 -12.77 -2.03
CA LYS A 96 -4.71 -13.86 -2.84
C LYS A 96 -4.28 -13.80 -4.31
N TYR A 97 -3.83 -12.63 -4.78
CA TYR A 97 -3.41 -12.40 -6.16
C TYR A 97 -1.90 -12.17 -6.33
N SER A 98 -1.09 -12.16 -5.26
CA SER A 98 0.36 -11.90 -5.35
C SER A 98 1.08 -12.93 -6.22
N ARG A 99 0.66 -14.20 -6.17
CA ARG A 99 1.19 -15.30 -7.01
C ARG A 99 1.06 -15.06 -8.52
N ARG A 100 0.23 -14.11 -8.96
CA ARG A 100 0.06 -13.74 -10.38
C ARG A 100 0.88 -12.51 -10.78
N LEU A 101 1.32 -11.68 -9.82
CA LEU A 101 2.08 -10.47 -10.11
C LEU A 101 3.55 -10.80 -10.44
N THR A 102 4.13 -11.83 -9.82
CA THR A 102 5.50 -12.30 -10.09
C THR A 102 5.74 -12.81 -11.51
N ARG A 103 4.68 -13.01 -12.31
CA ARG A 103 4.77 -13.51 -13.68
C ARG A 103 4.76 -12.42 -14.75
N THR A 104 4.50 -11.16 -14.36
CA THR A 104 4.27 -10.04 -15.30
C THR A 104 5.31 -8.92 -15.18
N TYR A 105 6.28 -9.04 -14.26
CA TYR A 105 7.36 -8.06 -14.02
C TYR A 105 8.77 -8.67 -14.19
N THR A 106 8.88 -9.84 -14.86
CA THR A 106 10.17 -10.36 -15.37
C THR A 106 10.44 -9.77 -16.73
#